data_AF-A0A7V9HXN9-F1
#
_entry.id   AF-A0A7V9HXN9-F1
#
_cell.length_a   1.000
_cell.length_b   1.000
_cell.length_c   1.000
_cell.angle_alpha   90.00
_cell.angle_beta   90.00
_cell.angle_gamma   90.00
#
_symmetry.space_group_name_H-M   'P 1'
#
loop_
_entity.id
_entity.type
_entity.pdbx_description
1 polymer ?
#
loop_
_entity_poly.entity_id
_entity_poly.type
_entity_poly.pdbx_seq_one_letter_code
_entity_poly.pdbx_strand_id
1 'polypeptide(L)'
;MHDLRRLLKYLRPHWGTFTLATFAMLLVGLLESAIGGLIVPIFDQAFAQGSGERTPTLFGLQHIIPPSGLEAWKIISILLLAFTFTKGIAEY
;
A
#
# COMPACT_ATOMS: atom_id res chain seq x y z
N MET A 1 -9.44 19.39 -26.61
CA MET A 1 -10.18 19.23 -25.35
C MET A 1 -11.69 19.02 -25.51
N HIS A 2 -12.27 19.19 -26.71
CA HIS A 2 -13.70 19.00 -26.95
C HIS A 2 -14.12 17.52 -26.90
N ASP A 3 -13.24 16.62 -27.34
CA ASP A 3 -13.48 15.16 -27.41
C ASP A 3 -13.50 14.48 -26.04
N LEU A 4 -12.64 14.92 -25.11
CA LEU A 4 -12.61 14.45 -23.72
C LEU A 4 -13.93 14.78 -23.01
N ARG A 5 -14.45 16.01 -23.22
CA ARG A 5 -15.78 16.42 -22.73
C ARG A 5 -16.92 15.59 -23.32
N ARG A 6 -16.78 15.17 -24.58
CA ARG A 6 -17.73 14.27 -25.24
C ARG A 6 -17.68 12.87 -24.62
N LEU A 7 -16.48 12.33 -24.35
CA LEU A 7 -16.29 11.05 -23.67
C LEU A 7 -16.88 11.04 -22.25
N LEU A 8 -16.62 12.07 -21.45
CA LEU A 8 -17.20 12.24 -20.11
C LEU A 8 -18.74 12.31 -20.13
N LYS A 9 -19.33 12.84 -21.21
CA LYS A 9 -20.78 12.88 -21.42
C LYS A 9 -21.36 11.52 -21.80
N TYR A 10 -20.62 10.67 -22.50
CA TYR A 10 -20.99 9.27 -22.76
C TYR A 10 -20.84 8.38 -21.52
N LEU A 11 -19.91 8.74 -20.64
CA LEU A 11 -19.71 8.07 -19.37
C LEU A 11 -20.86 8.33 -18.39
N ARG A 12 -21.65 9.40 -18.60
CA ARG A 12 -22.75 9.92 -17.74
C ARG A 12 -23.66 8.85 -17.13
N PRO A 13 -24.20 7.88 -17.89
CA PRO A 13 -25.00 6.78 -17.32
C PRO A 13 -24.24 5.82 -16.39
N HIS A 14 -22.90 5.77 -16.43
CA HIS A 14 -22.04 4.85 -15.68
C HIS A 14 -21.05 5.58 -14.74
N TRP A 15 -21.33 6.82 -14.34
CA TRP A 15 -20.44 7.61 -13.46
C TRP A 15 -20.15 6.94 -12.12
N GLY A 16 -21.10 6.15 -11.58
CA GLY A 16 -20.89 5.39 -10.35
C GLY A 16 -19.74 4.39 -10.48
N THR A 17 -19.75 3.56 -11.52
CA THR A 17 -18.70 2.57 -11.77
C THR A 17 -17.36 3.24 -12.08
N PHE A 18 -17.36 4.34 -12.84
CA PHE A 18 -16.13 5.06 -13.16
C PHE A 18 -15.47 5.71 -11.94
N THR A 19 -16.26 6.33 -11.08
CA THR A 19 -15.75 6.94 -9.83
C THR A 19 -15.27 5.86 -8.86
N LEU A 20 -16.00 4.75 -8.75
CA LEU A 20 -15.58 3.59 -7.95
C LEU A 20 -14.26 3.00 -8.46
N ALA A 21 -14.13 2.79 -9.77
CA ALA A 21 -12.90 2.27 -10.38
C ALA A 21 -11.71 3.24 -10.22
N THR A 22 -11.96 4.56 -10.34
CA THR A 22 -10.93 5.58 -10.10
C THR A 22 -10.47 5.57 -8.64
N PHE A 23 -11.41 5.47 -7.70
CA PHE A 23 -11.09 5.37 -6.29
C PHE A 23 -10.32 4.09 -5.96
N ALA A 24 -10.75 2.96 -6.52
CA ALA A 24 -10.06 1.69 -6.40
C ALA A 24 -8.63 1.78 -6.94
N MET A 25 -8.43 2.38 -8.12
CA MET A 25 -7.11 2.60 -8.72
C MET A 25 -6.19 3.47 -7.83
N LEU A 26 -6.72 4.52 -7.20
CA LEU A 26 -5.97 5.33 -6.23
C LEU A 26 -5.60 4.53 -4.99
N LEU A 27 -6.53 3.73 -4.48
CA LEU A 27 -6.33 2.88 -3.31
C LEU A 27 -5.25 1.82 -3.60
N VAL A 28 -5.32 1.15 -4.74
CA VAL A 28 -4.32 0.18 -5.24
C VAL A 28 -2.93 0.82 -5.29
N GLY A 29 -2.79 2.01 -5.87
CA GLY A 29 -1.49 2.71 -5.95
C GLY A 29 -0.94 3.11 -4.57
N LEU A 30 -1.81 3.50 -3.64
CA LEU A 30 -1.42 3.81 -2.26
C LEU A 30 -0.94 2.56 -1.52
N LEU A 31 -1.65 1.44 -1.65
CA LEU A 31 -1.24 0.17 -1.06
C LEU A 31 0.06 -0.35 -1.66
N GLU A 32 0.25 -0.21 -2.97
CA GLU A 32 1.51 -0.58 -3.63
C GLU A 32 2.69 0.24 -3.10
N SER A 33 2.49 1.54 -2.90
CA SER A 33 3.50 2.41 -2.29
C SER A 33 3.80 2.02 -0.83
N ALA A 34 2.78 1.60 -0.07
CA ALA A 34 2.95 1.12 1.31
C ALA A 34 3.70 -0.22 1.38
N ILE A 35 3.42 -1.16 0.46
CA ILE A 35 4.17 -2.41 0.30
C ILE A 35 5.63 -2.10 -0.07
N GLY A 36 5.86 -1.19 -1.00
CA GLY A 36 7.22 -0.72 -1.33
C GLY A 36 7.94 -0.11 -0.12
N GLY A 37 7.22 0.63 0.73
CA GLY A 37 7.74 1.16 1.99
C GLY A 37 8.14 0.09 3.02
N LEU A 38 7.53 -1.11 2.96
CA LEU A 38 7.88 -2.24 3.82
C LEU A 38 9.19 -2.94 3.43
N ILE A 39 9.76 -2.65 2.26
CA ILE A 39 11.07 -3.17 1.87
C ILE A 39 12.14 -2.69 2.86
N VAL A 40 12.13 -1.41 3.24
CA VAL A 40 13.13 -0.84 4.18
C VAL A 40 13.16 -1.58 5.52
N PRO A 41 12.06 -1.76 6.27
CA PRO A 41 12.09 -2.47 7.55
C PRO A 41 12.36 -3.98 7.40
N ILE A 42 11.98 -4.61 6.27
CA ILE A 42 12.36 -6.01 5.99
C ILE A 42 13.88 -6.14 5.90
N PHE A 43 14.53 -5.24 5.14
CA PHE A 43 15.98 -5.24 4.99
C PHE A 43 16.69 -4.84 6.29
N ASP A 44 16.19 -3.83 6.99
CA ASP A 44 16.71 -3.42 8.31
C ASP A 44 16.66 -4.59 9.29
N GLN A 45 15.55 -5.33 9.35
CA GLN A 45 15.41 -6.45 10.27
C GLN A 45 16.17 -7.72 9.82
N ALA A 46 16.39 -7.92 8.52
CA ALA A 46 17.18 -9.03 7.99
C ALA A 46 18.69 -8.81 8.14
N PHE A 47 19.17 -7.57 8.01
CA PHE A 47 20.60 -7.24 8.01
C PHE A 47 21.10 -6.60 9.31
N ALA A 48 20.28 -5.85 10.05
CA ALA A 48 20.66 -5.10 11.24
C ALA A 48 20.35 -5.82 12.57
N GLN A 49 20.46 -7.16 12.62
CA GLN A 49 20.19 -8.00 13.82
C GLN A 49 20.94 -7.60 15.12
N GLY A 50 21.71 -6.52 15.17
CA GLY A 50 22.43 -6.05 16.36
C GLY A 50 22.56 -4.54 16.56
N SER A 51 22.03 -3.67 15.69
CA SER A 51 22.14 -2.21 15.87
C SER A 51 20.77 -1.58 16.03
N GLY A 52 20.41 -1.16 17.24
CA GLY A 52 19.12 -0.55 17.60
C GLY A 52 18.82 0.82 16.99
N GLU A 53 19.34 1.11 15.80
CA GLU A 53 19.06 2.32 15.03
C GLU A 53 17.77 2.11 14.22
N ARG A 54 16.74 2.89 14.54
CA ARG A 54 15.43 2.82 13.87
C ARG A 54 15.52 3.54 12.52
N THR A 55 15.61 2.80 11.42
CA THR A 55 15.57 3.40 10.08
C THR A 55 14.17 3.99 9.82
N PRO A 56 14.04 5.29 9.48
CA PRO A 56 12.74 5.89 9.21
C PRO A 56 12.15 5.39 7.89
N THR A 57 11.04 4.67 8.00
CA THR A 57 10.24 4.17 6.88
C THR A 57 9.26 5.24 6.38
N LEU A 58 9.01 5.24 5.08
CA LEU A 58 7.88 5.98 4.48
C LEU A 58 6.60 5.49 5.17
N PHE A 59 5.85 6.42 5.77
CA PHE A 59 4.63 6.21 6.58
C PHE A 59 4.80 5.84 8.07
N GLY A 60 6.02 5.88 8.63
CA GLY A 60 6.19 5.70 10.08
C GLY A 60 5.86 4.30 10.59
N LEU A 61 5.88 3.30 9.69
CA LEU A 61 5.65 1.89 9.99
C LEU A 61 6.64 1.36 11.04
N GLN A 62 7.80 2.02 11.20
CA GLN A 62 8.76 1.74 12.27
C GLN A 62 8.21 1.91 13.70
N HIS A 63 7.09 2.62 13.90
CA HIS A 63 6.51 2.82 15.24
C HIS A 63 5.61 1.65 15.67
N ILE A 64 5.14 0.87 14.71
CA ILE A 64 4.24 -0.26 14.93
C ILE A 64 5.05 -1.58 15.01
N ILE A 65 6.24 -1.60 14.39
CA ILE A 65 7.11 -2.77 14.34
C ILE A 65 8.03 -2.78 15.58
N PRO A 66 8.01 -3.84 16.42
CA PRO A 66 8.92 -4.02 17.54
C PRO A 66 10.39 -4.06 17.08
N PRO A 67 11.35 -3.67 17.92
CA PRO A 67 12.75 -3.47 17.53
C PRO A 67 13.48 -4.72 17.03
N SER A 68 13.08 -5.94 17.41
CA SER A 68 13.66 -7.19 16.88
C SER A 68 12.86 -8.43 17.32
N GLY A 69 13.03 -9.53 16.58
CA GLY A 69 12.52 -10.86 16.93
C GLY A 69 11.32 -11.37 16.10
N LEU A 70 10.81 -12.54 16.48
CA LEU A 70 9.70 -13.24 15.81
C LEU A 70 8.41 -12.39 15.73
N GLU A 71 8.17 -11.53 16.73
CA GLU A 71 6.99 -10.64 16.77
C GLU A 71 7.00 -9.61 15.64
N ALA A 72 8.17 -9.06 15.30
CA ALA A 72 8.28 -8.10 14.21
C ALA A 72 8.15 -8.76 12.83
N TRP A 73 8.68 -9.98 12.65
CA TRP A 73 8.39 -10.80 11.46
C TRP A 73 6.90 -11.14 11.31
N LYS A 74 6.21 -11.41 12.44
CA LYS A 74 4.77 -11.67 12.47
C LYS A 74 3.97 -10.43 12.02
N ILE A 75 4.33 -9.25 12.52
CA ILE A 75 3.66 -7.98 12.16
C ILE A 75 3.90 -7.63 10.69
N ILE A 76 5.13 -7.77 10.19
CA ILE A 76 5.44 -7.56 8.77
C ILE A 76 4.63 -8.52 7.90
N SER A 77 4.56 -9.80 8.26
CA SER A 77 3.80 -10.81 7.51
C SER A 77 2.30 -10.51 7.51
N ILE A 78 1.72 -10.14 8.65
CA ILE A 78 0.31 -9.73 8.75
C ILE A 78 0.04 -8.52 7.87
N LEU A 79 0.92 -7.52 7.90
CA LEU A 79 0.76 -6.29 7.15
C LEU A 79 0.88 -6.54 5.63
N LEU A 80 1.84 -7.36 5.22
CA LEU A 80 1.98 -7.81 3.83
C LEU A 80 0.73 -8.56 3.35
N LEU A 81 0.22 -9.50 4.15
CA LEU A 81 -1.00 -10.23 3.83
C LEU A 81 -2.19 -9.27 3.73
N ALA A 82 -2.39 -8.40 4.71
CA ALA A 82 -3.49 -7.45 4.74
C ALA A 82 -3.45 -6.50 3.52
N PHE A 83 -2.28 -5.96 3.18
CA PHE A 83 -2.11 -5.12 2.01
C PHE A 83 -2.33 -5.90 0.71
N THR A 84 -1.84 -7.13 0.62
CA THR A 84 -2.05 -7.98 -0.58
C THR A 84 -3.51 -8.32 -0.79
N PHE A 85 -4.23 -8.71 0.28
CA PHE A 85 -5.67 -9.01 0.20
C PHE A 85 -6.49 -7.78 -0.14
N THR A 86 -6.21 -6.65 0.52
CA THR A 86 -6.94 -5.40 0.27
C THR A 86 -6.67 -4.86 -1.14
N LYS A 87 -5.43 -4.99 -1.63
CA LYS A 87 -5.09 -4.65 -3.02
C LYS A 87 -5.83 -5.56 -4.00
N GLY A 88 -5.84 -6.87 -3.76
CA GLY A 88 -6.53 -7.84 -4.62
C GLY A 88 -8.03 -7.56 -4.74
N ILE A 89 -8.71 -7.23 -3.63
CA ILE A 89 -10.14 -6.84 -3.64
C ILE A 89 -10.35 -5.50 -4.35
N ALA A 90 -9.37 -4.60 -4.31
CA ALA A 90 -9.47 -3.32 -5.03
C ALA A 90 -9.15 -3.46 -6.53
N GLU A 91 -8.39 -4.47 -6.94
CA GLU A 91 -8.07 -4.76 -8.35
C GLU A 91 -9.14 -5.60 -9.06
N TYR A 92 -9.85 -6.48 -8.35
CA TYR A 92 -10.84 -7.43 -8.89
C TYR A 92 -12.28 -7.10 -8.47
#